data_AF-A0A7X5VK85-F1
#
_entry.id   AF-A0A7X5VK85-F1
#
_cell.length_a   1.000
_cell.length_b   1.000
_cell.length_c   1.000
_cell.angle_alpha   90.00
_cell.angle_beta   90.00
_cell.angle_gamma   90.00
#
_symmetry.space_group_name_H-M   'P 1'
#
loop_
_entity.id
_entity.type
_entity.pdbx_description
1 polymer ?
#
loop_
_entity_poly.entity_id
_entity_poly.type
_entity_poly.pdbx_seq_one_letter_code
_entity_poly.pdbx_strand_id
1 'polypeptide(L)'
;MDARNLEVHVFRTSFVTILAALICGGIAAETIELDRCIGGKCHRNGRYDAVQITADYFIVYINADRCPGRSTHCSTSYDSFTAPDGTALETGGYVLGERTRGTIKVYVPRQYKGLYVGGINGSKRDDLLALTDFEDYSQARNVVSKQPDVETSIDMLFDMVSEAFATQDADRAAAAYAKDASYMGDGDTVRGRAAIRETFAEVFNAAREQGEELAMAFDRGERVVEGRLAYETGHFTLTRRGQQGERISRGKYVVVMRFTEGQGWSYQVDAFSLIP
;
A
#
# COMPACT_ATOMS: atom_id res chain seq x y z
N MET A 1 -63.76 -17.75 -43.04
CA MET A 1 -62.45 -18.46 -42.98
C MET A 1 -61.56 -17.58 -42.11
N ASP A 2 -61.60 -17.73 -40.79
CA ASP A 2 -60.83 -18.73 -40.00
C ASP A 2 -59.32 -18.61 -40.23
N ALA A 3 -58.42 -18.69 -39.26
CA ALA A 3 -58.47 -18.72 -37.81
C ALA A 3 -57.03 -18.44 -37.31
N ARG A 4 -56.93 -17.85 -36.13
CA ARG A 4 -55.89 -17.96 -35.08
C ARG A 4 -54.58 -18.70 -35.41
N ASN A 5 -53.45 -18.08 -35.04
CA ASN A 5 -52.27 -18.71 -34.41
C ASN A 5 -51.43 -17.58 -33.79
N LEU A 6 -51.46 -17.34 -32.47
CA LEU A 6 -50.71 -17.98 -31.37
C LEU A 6 -49.19 -17.71 -31.37
N GLU A 7 -48.76 -17.18 -30.22
CA GLU A 7 -47.48 -16.62 -29.81
C GLU A 7 -46.29 -17.59 -29.91
N VAL A 8 -45.06 -17.04 -30.03
CA VAL A 8 -43.96 -17.39 -29.12
C VAL A 8 -43.07 -16.16 -28.90
N HIS A 9 -43.16 -15.55 -27.72
CA HIS A 9 -42.14 -14.64 -27.21
C HIS A 9 -40.92 -15.47 -26.78
N VAL A 10 -39.79 -15.30 -27.47
CA VAL A 10 -38.50 -15.87 -27.04
C VAL A 10 -37.84 -14.90 -26.05
N PHE A 11 -38.02 -15.19 -24.76
CA PHE A 11 -37.21 -14.64 -23.68
C PHE A 11 -35.76 -15.15 -23.84
N ARG A 12 -34.83 -14.29 -24.23
CA ARG A 12 -33.39 -14.58 -24.12
C ARG A 12 -32.92 -14.17 -22.73
N THR A 13 -32.88 -15.14 -21.83
CA THR A 13 -32.25 -15.01 -20.51
C THR A 13 -30.73 -15.10 -20.71
N SER A 14 -30.04 -13.97 -20.67
CA SER A 14 -28.57 -13.95 -20.59
C SER A 14 -28.14 -14.38 -19.19
N PHE A 15 -27.60 -15.59 -19.07
CA PHE A 15 -26.85 -16.01 -17.89
C PHE A 15 -25.55 -15.18 -17.84
N VAL A 16 -25.51 -14.19 -16.94
CA VAL A 16 -24.26 -13.55 -16.52
C VAL A 16 -23.63 -14.47 -15.48
N THR A 17 -22.64 -15.26 -15.90
CA THR A 17 -21.76 -15.97 -14.98
C THR A 17 -20.84 -14.92 -14.35
N ILE A 18 -21.17 -14.48 -13.14
CA ILE A 18 -20.27 -13.67 -12.31
C ILE A 18 -19.16 -14.61 -11.83
N LEU A 19 -18.03 -14.58 -12.52
CA LEU A 19 -16.79 -15.18 -12.04
C LEU A 19 -16.26 -14.27 -10.92
N ALA A 20 -16.56 -14.62 -9.67
CA ALA A 20 -15.98 -13.97 -8.51
C ALA A 20 -14.48 -14.30 -8.48
N ALA A 21 -13.65 -13.39 -8.98
CA ALA A 21 -12.22 -13.42 -8.74
C ALA A 21 -11.98 -13.16 -7.24
N LEU A 22 -11.71 -14.23 -6.49
CA LEU A 22 -11.09 -14.14 -5.18
C LEU A 22 -9.68 -13.58 -5.38
N ILE A 23 -9.55 -12.26 -5.26
CA ILE A 23 -8.27 -11.59 -5.10
C ILE A 23 -7.79 -11.97 -3.69
N CYS A 24 -6.89 -12.95 -3.61
CA CYS A 24 -6.12 -13.23 -2.40
C CYS A 24 -5.14 -12.07 -2.15
N GLY A 25 -5.66 -10.94 -1.67
CA GLY A 25 -4.85 -9.87 -1.08
C GLY A 25 -4.37 -10.35 0.28
N GLY A 26 -3.18 -10.97 0.32
CA GLY A 26 -2.50 -11.26 1.58
C GLY A 26 -2.21 -9.93 2.28
N ILE A 27 -2.89 -9.66 3.39
CA ILE A 27 -2.60 -8.50 4.24
C ILE A 27 -1.17 -8.69 4.76
N ALA A 28 -0.27 -7.77 4.37
CA ALA A 28 1.11 -7.79 4.84
C ALA A 28 1.12 -7.70 6.37
N ALA A 29 1.88 -8.59 7.02
CA ALA A 29 2.00 -8.59 8.47
C ALA A 29 2.71 -7.32 8.94
N GLU A 30 2.12 -6.61 9.91
CA GLU A 30 2.65 -5.34 10.43
C GLU A 30 3.47 -5.60 11.69
N THR A 31 4.67 -5.03 11.83
CA THR A 31 5.50 -5.15 13.03
C THR A 31 5.61 -3.81 13.75
N ILE A 32 5.29 -3.79 15.05
CA ILE A 32 5.35 -2.62 15.92
C ILE A 32 6.49 -2.83 16.93
N GLU A 33 7.54 -2.04 16.84
CA GLU A 33 8.63 -2.03 17.82
C GLU A 33 8.18 -1.36 19.14
N LEU A 34 8.47 -2.01 20.27
CA LEU A 34 8.02 -1.61 21.60
C LEU A 34 9.01 -0.71 22.34
N ASP A 35 10.10 -0.30 21.70
CA ASP A 35 11.12 0.60 22.28
C ASP A 35 10.57 2.02 22.53
N ARG A 36 9.32 2.31 22.13
CA ARG A 36 8.58 3.55 22.42
C ARG A 36 7.40 3.26 23.34
N CYS A 37 7.23 4.08 24.37
CA CYS A 37 6.10 3.98 25.28
C CYS A 37 4.78 4.17 24.51
N ILE A 38 3.98 3.11 24.38
CA ILE A 38 2.66 3.18 23.74
C ILE A 38 1.65 3.64 24.80
N GLY A 39 0.86 4.66 24.49
CA GLY A 39 -0.14 5.21 25.41
C GLY A 39 0.41 5.78 26.73
N GLY A 40 1.69 6.20 26.77
CA GLY A 40 2.32 6.74 27.98
C GLY A 40 2.72 5.68 29.02
N LYS A 41 2.50 4.39 28.75
CA LYS A 41 2.98 3.28 29.60
C LYS A 41 4.29 2.75 29.06
N CYS A 42 5.39 3.25 29.59
CA CYS A 42 6.70 2.65 29.32
C CYS A 42 6.77 1.31 30.08
N HIS A 43 6.90 0.19 29.37
CA HIS A 43 7.21 -1.10 30.00
C HIS A 43 8.66 -1.02 30.52
N ARG A 44 8.83 -0.48 31.74
CA ARG A 44 10.13 -0.15 32.36
C ARG A 44 11.09 -1.34 32.56
N ASN A 45 10.70 -2.55 32.14
CA ASN A 45 11.51 -3.76 32.26
C ASN A 45 12.02 -4.31 30.91
N GLY A 46 11.79 -3.62 29.78
CA GLY A 46 12.51 -3.87 28.51
C GLY A 46 12.47 -5.31 27.98
N ARG A 47 11.41 -6.05 28.30
CA ARG A 47 11.31 -7.50 28.04
C ARG A 47 10.64 -7.84 26.71
N TYR A 48 9.72 -7.00 26.25
CA TYR A 48 9.04 -7.15 24.98
C TYR A 48 9.71 -6.24 23.94
N ASP A 49 10.11 -6.82 22.81
CA ASP A 49 10.90 -6.16 21.76
C ASP A 49 9.97 -5.58 20.68
N ALA A 50 9.03 -6.39 20.21
CA ALA A 50 8.06 -6.01 19.19
C ALA A 50 6.77 -6.82 19.31
N VAL A 51 5.68 -6.31 18.75
CA VAL A 51 4.47 -7.08 18.46
C VAL A 51 4.22 -7.01 16.97
N GLN A 52 4.16 -8.16 16.30
CA GLN A 52 3.71 -8.26 14.92
C GLN A 52 2.25 -8.67 14.88
N ILE A 53 1.42 -7.93 14.15
CA ILE A 53 0.00 -8.18 14.01
C ILE A 53 -0.22 -8.84 12.65
N THR A 54 -0.81 -10.03 12.68
CA THR A 54 -1.27 -10.76 11.49
C THR A 54 -2.78 -10.89 11.52
N ALA A 55 -3.35 -11.50 10.48
CA ALA A 55 -4.79 -11.79 10.43
C ALA A 55 -5.24 -12.63 11.64
N ASP A 56 -4.40 -13.59 12.05
CA ASP A 56 -4.80 -14.62 13.03
C ASP A 56 -4.13 -14.43 14.40
N TYR A 57 -2.98 -13.76 14.47
CA TYR A 57 -2.17 -13.68 15.68
C TYR A 57 -1.64 -12.28 15.99
N PHE A 58 -1.44 -12.01 17.27
CA PHE A 58 -0.38 -11.15 17.74
C PHE A 58 0.86 -12.02 17.97
N ILE A 59 1.93 -11.79 17.22
CA ILE A 59 3.22 -12.46 17.41
C ILE A 59 4.06 -11.53 18.28
N VAL A 60 4.20 -11.89 19.56
CA VAL A 60 4.97 -11.11 20.53
C VAL A 60 6.41 -11.59 20.53
N TYR A 61 7.33 -10.66 20.30
CA TYR A 61 8.77 -10.90 20.36
C TYR A 61 9.28 -10.51 21.73
N ILE A 62 9.81 -11.48 22.47
CA ILE A 62 10.35 -11.30 23.83
C ILE A 62 11.86 -11.43 23.76
N ASN A 63 12.58 -10.37 24.12
CA ASN A 63 14.04 -10.40 24.17
C ASN A 63 14.50 -10.95 25.53
N ALA A 64 14.92 -12.21 25.54
CA ALA A 64 15.35 -12.89 26.77
C ALA A 64 16.73 -12.46 27.27
N ASP A 65 17.47 -11.67 26.50
CA ASP A 65 18.86 -11.27 26.77
C ASP A 65 18.99 -10.03 27.66
N ARG A 66 17.88 -9.34 27.94
CA ARG A 66 17.86 -8.11 28.73
C ARG A 66 17.40 -8.37 30.17
N CYS A 67 18.33 -8.24 31.12
CA CYS A 67 18.02 -8.23 32.55
C CYS A 67 17.49 -6.85 32.97
N PRO A 68 16.30 -6.75 33.60
CA PRO A 68 15.83 -5.49 34.15
C PRO A 68 16.83 -4.90 35.14
N GLY A 69 17.28 -3.67 34.89
CA GLY A 69 18.18 -2.94 35.79
C GLY A 69 19.66 -3.34 35.76
N ARG A 70 20.11 -4.12 34.76
CA ARG A 70 21.55 -4.40 34.55
C ARG A 70 21.96 -4.14 33.11
N SER A 71 23.16 -3.60 32.91
CA SER A 71 23.79 -3.46 31.58
C SER A 71 24.37 -4.76 31.02
N THR A 72 24.33 -5.85 31.80
CA THR A 72 24.91 -7.14 31.43
C THR A 72 23.84 -8.09 30.88
N HIS A 73 24.15 -8.70 29.74
CA HIS A 73 23.38 -9.78 29.12
C HIS A 73 23.19 -10.96 30.08
N CYS A 74 21.96 -11.46 30.19
CA CYS A 74 21.64 -12.60 31.06
C CYS A 74 20.66 -13.54 30.35
N SER A 75 20.81 -14.85 30.55
CA SER A 75 19.83 -15.79 30.03
C SER A 75 18.59 -15.83 30.93
N THR A 76 17.41 -15.85 30.33
CA THR A 76 16.12 -15.86 31.03
C THR A 76 15.36 -17.14 30.73
N SER A 77 14.69 -17.71 31.74
CA SER A 77 13.70 -18.79 31.57
C SER A 77 12.29 -18.33 31.92
N TYR A 78 11.29 -19.00 31.36
CA TYR A 78 9.87 -18.73 31.55
C TYR A 78 9.13 -20.05 31.79
N ASP A 79 8.27 -20.11 32.79
CA ASP A 79 7.56 -21.34 33.13
C ASP A 79 6.26 -21.49 32.31
N SER A 80 5.66 -20.38 31.88
CA SER A 80 4.45 -20.43 31.05
C SER A 80 4.23 -19.16 30.21
N PHE A 81 3.56 -19.37 29.08
CA PHE A 81 2.93 -18.33 28.27
C PHE A 81 1.46 -18.71 28.08
N THR A 82 0.55 -17.87 28.56
CA THR A 82 -0.89 -18.18 28.50
C THR A 82 -1.71 -16.98 28.03
N ALA A 83 -2.85 -17.28 27.42
CA ALA A 83 -3.91 -16.30 27.22
C ALA A 83 -4.61 -15.96 28.55
N PRO A 84 -5.44 -14.90 28.60
CA PRO A 84 -6.12 -14.50 29.83
C PRO A 84 -7.05 -15.54 30.45
N ASP A 85 -7.54 -16.49 29.65
CA ASP A 85 -8.36 -17.60 30.12
C ASP A 85 -7.54 -18.81 30.61
N GLY A 86 -6.20 -18.71 30.60
CA GLY A 86 -5.28 -19.78 30.99
C GLY A 86 -4.88 -20.72 29.85
N THR A 87 -5.38 -20.52 28.63
CA THR A 87 -4.99 -21.33 27.46
C THR A 87 -3.49 -21.19 27.19
N ALA A 88 -2.77 -22.31 27.10
CA ALA A 88 -1.36 -22.31 26.76
C ALA A 88 -1.12 -21.81 25.33
N LEU A 89 -0.11 -20.98 25.15
CA LEU A 89 0.22 -20.35 23.87
C LEU A 89 1.40 -21.03 23.19
N GLU A 90 1.39 -21.05 21.86
CA GLU A 90 2.50 -21.58 21.08
C GLU A 90 3.72 -20.66 21.15
N THR A 91 4.89 -21.26 21.28
CA THR A 91 6.17 -20.56 21.24
C THR A 91 7.00 -21.05 20.06
N GLY A 92 7.56 -20.14 19.27
CA GLY A 92 8.30 -20.45 18.03
C GLY A 92 9.66 -21.11 18.25
N GLY A 93 9.67 -22.30 18.86
CA GLY A 93 10.85 -23.12 19.14
C GLY A 93 11.46 -22.94 20.53
N TYR A 94 10.86 -22.15 21.42
CA TYR A 94 11.30 -22.06 22.81
C TYR A 94 10.74 -23.22 23.65
N VAL A 95 11.54 -23.72 24.60
CA VAL A 95 11.12 -24.77 25.54
C VAL A 95 10.95 -24.15 26.92
N LEU A 96 9.74 -24.27 27.49
CA LEU A 96 9.42 -23.72 28.81
C LEU A 96 10.38 -24.26 29.89
N GLY A 97 10.81 -23.37 30.78
CA GLY A 97 11.79 -23.64 31.84
C GLY A 97 13.26 -23.57 31.39
N GLU A 98 13.55 -23.65 30.08
CA GLU A 98 14.93 -23.53 29.60
C GLU A 98 15.41 -22.07 29.61
N ARG A 99 16.67 -21.84 29.98
CA ARG A 99 17.26 -20.50 29.91
C ARG A 99 17.69 -20.22 28.48
N THR A 100 17.26 -19.09 27.93
CA THR A 100 17.69 -18.63 26.60
C THR A 100 18.18 -17.18 26.64
N ARG A 101 19.03 -16.82 25.68
CA ARG A 101 19.40 -15.43 25.34
C ARG A 101 18.79 -14.99 24.01
N GLY A 102 18.12 -15.89 23.29
CA GLY A 102 17.50 -15.58 22.02
C GLY A 102 16.17 -14.86 22.18
N THR A 103 15.71 -14.25 21.09
CA THR A 103 14.34 -13.75 21.00
C THR A 103 13.36 -14.91 20.96
N ILE A 104 12.36 -14.87 21.84
CA ILE A 104 11.26 -15.83 21.87
C ILE A 104 10.10 -15.22 21.10
N LYS A 105 9.47 -16.01 20.23
CA LYS A 105 8.19 -15.65 19.60
C LYS A 105 7.07 -16.35 20.32
N VAL A 106 6.06 -15.59 20.74
CA VAL A 106 4.83 -16.13 21.33
C VAL A 106 3.66 -15.78 20.42
N TYR A 107 2.91 -16.79 19.99
CA TYR A 107 1.78 -16.62 19.08
C TYR A 107 0.50 -16.52 19.90
N VAL A 108 -0.07 -15.32 19.97
CA VAL A 108 -1.30 -15.04 20.73
C VAL A 108 -2.45 -14.90 19.74
N PRO A 109 -3.41 -15.84 19.67
CA PRO A 109 -4.56 -15.71 18.78
C PRO A 109 -5.29 -14.38 18.99
N ARG A 110 -5.70 -13.72 17.90
CA ARG A 110 -6.28 -12.36 17.92
C ARG A 110 -7.51 -12.21 18.82
N GLN A 111 -8.23 -13.30 19.08
CA GLN A 111 -9.37 -13.30 20.02
C GLN A 111 -8.94 -13.01 21.47
N TYR A 112 -7.69 -13.31 21.83
CA TYR A 112 -7.13 -13.03 23.14
C TYR A 112 -6.46 -11.65 23.12
N LYS A 113 -6.89 -10.78 24.05
CA LYS A 113 -6.42 -9.38 24.14
C LYS A 113 -5.32 -9.20 25.17
N GLY A 114 -4.57 -10.25 25.47
CA GLY A 114 -3.46 -10.20 26.41
C GLY A 114 -2.57 -11.43 26.34
N LEU A 115 -1.34 -11.26 26.82
CA LEU A 115 -0.37 -12.31 27.03
C LEU A 115 0.05 -12.31 28.50
N TYR A 116 -0.19 -13.42 29.19
CA TYR A 116 0.36 -13.70 30.50
C TYR A 116 1.68 -14.44 30.39
N VAL A 117 2.69 -13.97 31.11
CA VAL A 117 4.03 -14.55 31.19
C VAL A 117 4.32 -14.93 32.63
N GLY A 118 4.39 -16.23 32.91
CA GLY A 118 4.55 -16.75 34.26
C GLY A 118 5.96 -17.26 34.58
N GLY A 119 6.31 -17.22 35.86
CA GLY A 119 7.45 -17.98 36.39
C GLY A 119 8.83 -17.53 35.91
N ILE A 120 9.03 -16.23 35.68
CA ILE A 120 10.27 -15.78 35.05
C ILE A 120 11.49 -16.06 35.95
N ASN A 121 12.48 -16.77 35.42
CA ASN A 121 13.67 -17.24 36.15
C ASN A 121 13.32 -18.00 37.44
N GLY A 122 12.22 -18.76 37.46
CA GLY A 122 11.72 -19.48 38.63
C GLY A 122 11.22 -18.57 39.75
N SER A 123 11.01 -17.28 39.48
CA SER A 123 10.40 -16.36 40.43
C SER A 123 8.87 -16.42 40.34
N LYS A 124 8.17 -16.15 41.44
CA LYS A 124 6.70 -16.00 41.46
C LYS A 124 6.21 -14.69 40.81
N ARG A 125 7.03 -14.07 39.97
CA ARG A 125 6.67 -12.84 39.26
C ARG A 125 6.00 -13.25 37.96
N ASP A 126 4.75 -12.87 37.84
CA ASP A 126 3.99 -12.99 36.60
C ASP A 126 3.84 -11.59 35.99
N ASP A 127 3.77 -11.53 34.67
CA ASP A 127 3.59 -10.30 33.91
C ASP A 127 2.41 -10.43 32.94
N LEU A 128 1.74 -9.32 32.67
CA LEU A 128 0.62 -9.24 31.74
C LEU A 128 0.90 -8.13 30.72
N LEU A 129 1.05 -8.52 29.47
CA LEU A 129 1.03 -7.60 28.34
C LEU A 129 -0.40 -7.48 27.83
N ALA A 130 -1.03 -6.33 28.05
CA ALA A 130 -2.32 -6.01 27.42
C ALA A 130 -2.10 -5.78 25.91
N LEU A 131 -2.84 -6.51 25.08
CA LEU A 131 -2.75 -6.42 23.62
C LEU A 131 -3.88 -5.58 23.01
N THR A 132 -4.88 -5.20 23.82
CA THR A 132 -5.99 -4.33 23.40
C THR A 132 -5.50 -3.00 22.84
N ASP A 133 -4.51 -2.38 23.50
CA ASP A 133 -3.95 -1.07 23.10
C ASP A 133 -3.28 -1.14 21.71
N PHE A 134 -2.81 -2.33 21.28
CA PHE A 134 -2.20 -2.54 19.96
C PHE A 134 -3.23 -2.70 18.86
N GLU A 135 -4.38 -3.29 19.20
CA GLU A 135 -5.50 -3.37 18.27
C GLU A 135 -6.16 -2.01 18.11
N ASP A 136 -6.35 -1.25 19.19
CA ASP A 136 -6.83 0.12 19.13
C ASP A 136 -5.83 1.02 18.38
N TYR A 137 -4.52 0.82 18.55
CA TYR A 137 -3.48 1.52 17.78
C TYR A 137 -3.53 1.16 16.29
N SER A 138 -3.62 -0.13 15.95
CA SER A 138 -3.76 -0.58 14.56
C SER A 138 -5.05 -0.06 13.93
N GLN A 139 -6.18 -0.08 14.66
CA GLN A 139 -7.45 0.46 14.20
C GLN A 139 -7.44 1.98 14.07
N ALA A 140 -6.86 2.72 15.03
CA ALA A 140 -6.75 4.17 14.99
C ALA A 140 -5.82 4.65 13.87
N ARG A 141 -4.71 3.95 13.63
CA ARG A 141 -3.87 4.17 12.44
C ARG A 141 -4.68 3.97 11.16
N ASN A 142 -5.42 2.86 11.08
CA ASN A 142 -6.32 2.55 9.97
C ASN A 142 -7.47 3.55 9.80
N VAL A 143 -7.85 4.32 10.83
CA VAL A 143 -8.86 5.39 10.75
C VAL A 143 -8.25 6.71 10.28
N VAL A 144 -7.00 7.02 10.65
CA VAL A 144 -6.25 8.17 10.10
C VAL A 144 -5.77 7.90 8.66
N SER A 145 -5.54 6.63 8.29
CA SER A 145 -5.16 6.19 6.94
C SER A 145 -6.33 5.66 6.10
N LYS A 146 -7.58 5.95 6.48
CA LYS A 146 -8.78 5.55 5.72
C LYS A 146 -9.17 6.60 4.67
N GLN A 147 -8.23 7.02 3.83
CA GLN A 147 -8.55 7.05 2.40
C GLN A 147 -8.10 5.68 1.85
N PRO A 148 -8.80 5.08 0.89
CA PRO A 148 -8.36 3.80 0.36
C PRO A 148 -7.02 4.01 -0.37
N ASP A 149 -5.90 3.78 0.33
CA ASP A 149 -4.56 3.74 -0.25
C ASP A 149 -4.45 2.47 -1.10
N VAL A 150 -5.01 2.49 -2.29
CA VAL A 150 -4.35 1.80 -3.38
C VAL A 150 -3.09 2.62 -3.61
N GLU A 151 -1.97 2.19 -3.03
CA GLU A 151 -0.66 2.76 -3.35
C GLU A 151 -0.57 2.81 -4.88
N THR A 152 -0.42 4.02 -5.43
CA THR A 152 -0.38 4.21 -6.87
C THR A 152 0.71 3.31 -7.45
N SER A 153 0.35 2.37 -8.33
CA SER A 153 1.34 1.55 -9.03
C SER A 153 1.98 2.37 -10.16
N ILE A 154 3.13 1.96 -10.67
CA ILE A 154 3.73 2.61 -11.85
C ILE A 154 2.75 2.58 -13.04
N ASP A 155 2.06 1.46 -13.24
CA ASP A 155 1.11 1.32 -14.36
C ASP A 155 -0.07 2.29 -14.22
N MET A 156 -0.55 2.48 -12.99
CA MET A 156 -1.60 3.43 -12.67
C MET A 156 -1.21 4.88 -12.96
N LEU A 157 0.09 5.24 -12.93
CA LEU A 157 0.53 6.57 -13.35
C LEU A 157 0.30 6.83 -14.84
N PHE A 158 0.55 5.83 -15.69
CA PHE A 158 0.27 5.93 -17.12
C PHE A 158 -1.22 5.96 -17.40
N ASP A 159 -1.99 5.11 -16.70
CA ASP A 159 -3.46 5.09 -16.82
C ASP A 159 -4.07 6.44 -16.42
N MET A 160 -3.60 7.05 -15.32
CA MET A 160 -4.03 8.38 -14.90
C MET A 160 -3.82 9.42 -16.00
N VAL A 161 -2.65 9.45 -16.64
CA VAL A 161 -2.36 10.41 -17.72
C VAL A 161 -3.20 10.08 -18.95
N SER A 162 -3.30 8.81 -19.37
CA SER A 162 -4.12 8.40 -20.51
C SER A 162 -5.59 8.78 -20.34
N GLU A 163 -6.16 8.51 -19.18
CA GLU A 163 -7.53 8.87 -18.83
C GLU A 163 -7.69 10.39 -18.75
N ALA A 164 -6.73 11.11 -18.18
CA ALA A 164 -6.76 12.56 -18.10
C ALA A 164 -6.82 13.23 -19.48
N PHE A 165 -6.12 12.69 -20.49
CA PHE A 165 -6.28 13.15 -21.87
C PHE A 165 -7.67 12.83 -22.41
N ALA A 166 -8.18 11.61 -22.19
CA ALA A 166 -9.52 11.21 -22.64
C ALA A 166 -10.65 12.05 -22.02
N THR A 167 -10.52 12.43 -20.75
CA THR A 167 -11.51 13.21 -20.01
C THR A 167 -11.17 14.71 -19.92
N GLN A 168 -10.03 15.13 -20.49
CA GLN A 168 -9.52 16.50 -20.42
C GLN A 168 -9.44 17.06 -18.99
N ASP A 169 -8.98 16.22 -18.06
CA ASP A 169 -8.93 16.50 -16.62
C ASP A 169 -7.49 16.79 -16.15
N ALA A 170 -7.17 18.07 -15.98
CA ALA A 170 -5.84 18.52 -15.57
C ALA A 170 -5.47 18.09 -14.15
N ASP A 171 -6.45 17.97 -13.25
CA ASP A 171 -6.23 17.53 -11.88
C ASP A 171 -5.84 16.04 -11.85
N ARG A 172 -6.51 15.23 -12.69
CA ARG A 172 -6.16 13.80 -12.85
C ARG A 172 -4.76 13.62 -13.44
N ALA A 173 -4.38 14.39 -14.45
CA ALA A 173 -3.02 14.34 -15.00
C ALA A 173 -1.99 14.70 -13.93
N ALA A 174 -2.19 15.81 -13.22
CA ALA A 174 -1.27 16.30 -12.20
C ALA A 174 -1.16 15.37 -10.98
N ALA A 175 -2.17 14.54 -10.70
CA ALA A 175 -2.13 13.58 -9.61
C ALA A 175 -1.01 12.52 -9.76
N ALA A 176 -0.59 12.22 -10.99
CA ALA A 176 0.52 11.31 -11.26
C ALA A 176 1.90 11.86 -10.86
N TYR A 177 2.02 13.16 -10.61
CA TYR A 177 3.29 13.84 -10.37
C TYR A 177 3.55 14.08 -8.89
N ALA A 178 4.79 14.03 -8.43
CA ALA A 178 5.17 14.49 -7.10
C ALA A 178 4.99 16.00 -6.94
N LYS A 179 4.91 16.47 -5.68
CA LYS A 179 4.71 17.89 -5.37
C LYS A 179 5.76 18.79 -6.02
N ASP A 180 6.99 18.32 -6.11
CA ASP A 180 8.20 18.98 -6.61
C ASP A 180 8.73 18.37 -7.92
N ALA A 181 7.88 17.65 -8.66
CA ALA A 181 8.25 17.02 -9.93
C ALA A 181 8.69 18.03 -11.00
N SER A 182 9.46 17.56 -11.99
CA SER A 182 9.84 18.32 -13.18
C SER A 182 9.22 17.72 -14.44
N TYR A 183 8.61 18.57 -15.27
CA TYR A 183 8.04 18.21 -16.56
C TYR A 183 8.83 18.94 -17.67
N MET A 184 9.33 18.19 -18.65
CA MET A 184 10.28 18.66 -19.66
C MET A 184 9.82 18.26 -21.06
N GLY A 185 9.39 19.23 -21.85
CA GLY A 185 9.07 19.05 -23.27
C GLY A 185 10.01 19.87 -24.16
N ASP A 186 9.50 20.33 -25.30
CA ASP A 186 10.25 21.17 -26.26
C ASP A 186 10.54 22.60 -25.77
N GLY A 187 10.06 22.98 -24.58
CA GLY A 187 10.21 24.32 -23.99
C GLY A 187 10.95 24.32 -22.65
N ASP A 188 10.75 25.38 -21.86
CA ASP A 188 11.32 25.50 -20.52
C ASP A 188 10.82 24.38 -19.59
N THR A 189 11.68 23.96 -18.65
CA THR A 189 11.30 22.99 -17.62
C THR A 189 10.24 23.57 -16.68
N VAL A 190 9.10 22.90 -16.56
CA VAL A 190 8.05 23.23 -15.60
C VAL A 190 8.32 22.48 -14.30
N ARG A 191 8.31 23.17 -13.16
CA ARG A 191 8.59 22.58 -11.83
C ARG A 191 7.42 22.71 -10.88
N GLY A 192 7.11 21.60 -10.21
CA GLY A 192 6.09 21.49 -9.18
C GLY A 192 4.72 21.11 -9.74
N ARG A 193 4.01 20.25 -9.01
CA ARG A 193 2.71 19.69 -9.42
C ARG A 193 1.70 20.75 -9.85
N ALA A 194 1.63 21.87 -9.12
CA ALA A 194 0.68 22.93 -9.43
C ALA A 194 0.96 23.59 -10.80
N ALA A 195 2.23 23.83 -11.15
CA ALA A 195 2.58 24.39 -12.44
C ALA A 195 2.37 23.37 -13.57
N ILE A 196 2.68 22.10 -13.33
CA ILE A 196 2.43 20.99 -14.27
C ILE A 196 0.93 20.87 -14.57
N ARG A 197 0.07 20.99 -13.54
CA ARG A 197 -1.38 21.03 -13.69
C ARG A 197 -1.83 22.14 -14.64
N GLU A 198 -1.30 23.34 -14.50
CA GLU A 198 -1.64 24.46 -15.39
C GLU A 198 -1.21 24.18 -16.84
N THR A 199 -0.04 23.57 -17.06
CA THR A 199 0.37 23.13 -18.41
C THR A 199 -0.66 22.16 -19.03
N PHE A 200 -1.14 21.17 -18.28
CA PHE A 200 -2.19 20.27 -18.78
C PHE A 200 -3.51 21.00 -19.00
N ALA A 201 -3.89 21.90 -18.11
CA ALA A 201 -5.11 22.69 -18.23
C ALA A 201 -5.11 23.53 -19.51
N GLU A 202 -3.99 24.15 -19.88
CA GLU A 202 -3.85 24.89 -21.14
C GLU A 202 -4.09 23.99 -22.36
N VAL A 203 -3.46 22.81 -22.40
CA VAL A 203 -3.63 21.84 -23.49
C VAL A 203 -5.09 21.39 -23.60
N PHE A 204 -5.72 21.08 -22.47
CA PHE A 204 -7.10 20.60 -22.41
C PHE A 204 -8.12 21.71 -22.73
N ASN A 205 -7.87 22.94 -22.30
CA ASN A 205 -8.68 24.10 -22.66
C ASN A 205 -8.65 24.35 -24.17
N ALA A 206 -7.45 24.36 -24.78
CA ALA A 206 -7.31 24.55 -26.21
C ALA A 206 -8.03 23.45 -27.02
N ALA A 207 -7.98 22.20 -26.56
CA ALA A 207 -8.71 21.11 -27.18
C ALA A 207 -10.23 21.29 -27.08
N ARG A 208 -10.74 21.68 -25.90
CA ARG A 208 -12.18 21.97 -25.71
C ARG A 208 -12.68 23.11 -26.58
N GLU A 209 -11.92 24.20 -26.67
CA GLU A 209 -12.25 25.35 -27.52
C GLU A 209 -12.33 24.97 -29.01
N GLN A 210 -11.49 24.03 -29.44
CA GLN A 210 -11.47 23.52 -30.82
C GLN A 210 -12.46 22.36 -31.05
N GLY A 211 -13.20 21.94 -30.02
CA GLY A 211 -14.09 20.78 -30.09
C GLY A 211 -13.35 19.48 -30.40
N GLU A 212 -12.14 19.32 -29.86
CA GLU A 212 -11.31 18.14 -30.06
C GLU A 212 -11.46 17.13 -28.93
N GLU A 213 -11.57 15.86 -29.28
CA GLU A 213 -11.32 14.73 -28.39
C GLU A 213 -9.82 14.41 -28.40
N LEU A 214 -9.27 14.07 -27.23
CA LEU A 214 -7.88 13.65 -27.08
C LEU A 214 -7.81 12.18 -26.64
N ALA A 215 -6.79 11.46 -27.09
CA ALA A 215 -6.45 10.15 -26.57
C ALA A 215 -4.92 10.01 -26.51
N MET A 216 -4.41 9.56 -25.35
CA MET A 216 -2.99 9.31 -25.14
C MET A 216 -2.78 7.82 -24.91
N ALA A 217 -1.85 7.23 -25.65
CA ALA A 217 -1.44 5.84 -25.51
C ALA A 217 0.08 5.75 -25.35
N PHE A 218 0.53 4.82 -24.50
CA PHE A 218 1.95 4.59 -24.22
C PHE A 218 2.36 3.21 -24.73
N ASP A 219 3.43 3.18 -25.52
CA ASP A 219 4.17 1.98 -25.89
C ASP A 219 5.42 1.91 -25.02
N ARG A 220 5.33 1.08 -23.97
CA ARG A 220 6.29 1.07 -22.86
C ARG A 220 7.53 0.28 -23.24
N GLY A 221 8.69 0.88 -23.02
CA GLY A 221 10.00 0.30 -23.29
C GLY A 221 10.64 -0.30 -22.03
N GLU A 222 11.94 -0.05 -21.86
CA GLU A 222 12.68 -0.57 -20.72
C GLU A 222 12.26 0.11 -19.42
N ARG A 223 11.94 -0.71 -18.40
CA ARG A 223 11.69 -0.28 -17.02
C ARG A 223 12.70 -0.95 -16.10
N VAL A 224 13.32 -0.14 -15.23
CA VAL A 224 14.19 -0.62 -14.15
C VAL A 224 13.66 -0.08 -12.84
N VAL A 225 13.60 -0.95 -11.83
CA VAL A 225 13.14 -0.63 -10.47
C VAL A 225 14.26 -0.98 -9.49
N GLU A 226 14.73 0.01 -8.74
CA GLU A 226 15.77 -0.13 -7.72
C GLU A 226 15.27 0.45 -6.39
N GLY A 227 14.77 -0.44 -5.53
CA GLY A 227 14.21 -0.06 -4.24
C GLY A 227 13.01 0.87 -4.39
N ARG A 228 13.17 2.15 -3.99
CA ARG A 228 12.11 3.19 -4.04
C ARG A 228 12.23 4.09 -5.26
N LEU A 229 13.10 3.78 -6.22
CA LEU A 229 13.27 4.52 -7.47
C LEU A 229 12.97 3.60 -8.63
N ALA A 230 12.40 4.18 -9.69
CA ALA A 230 12.25 3.51 -10.96
C ALA A 230 12.51 4.50 -12.09
N TYR A 231 12.97 4.00 -13.22
CA TYR A 231 13.00 4.76 -14.47
C TYR A 231 12.44 3.92 -15.60
N GLU A 232 11.76 4.58 -16.52
CA GLU A 232 11.18 3.93 -17.70
C GLU A 232 11.37 4.81 -18.93
N THR A 233 11.64 4.17 -20.06
CA THR A 233 11.65 4.80 -21.39
C THR A 233 10.55 4.21 -22.24
N GLY A 234 10.09 4.94 -23.26
CA GLY A 234 9.11 4.41 -24.20
C GLY A 234 8.70 5.42 -25.25
N HIS A 235 7.61 5.11 -25.94
CA HIS A 235 6.98 5.98 -26.92
C HIS A 235 5.57 6.33 -26.50
N PHE A 236 5.08 7.47 -26.93
CA PHE A 236 3.68 7.84 -26.78
C PHE A 236 3.06 8.18 -28.14
N THR A 237 1.75 7.98 -28.21
CA THR A 237 0.91 8.44 -29.32
C THR A 237 -0.20 9.32 -28.74
N LEU A 238 -0.25 10.57 -29.20
CA LEU A 238 -1.35 11.49 -28.93
C LEU A 238 -2.21 11.61 -30.18
N THR A 239 -3.45 11.16 -30.06
CA THR A 239 -4.48 11.34 -31.09
C THR A 239 -5.38 12.52 -30.72
N ARG A 240 -5.61 13.41 -31.68
CA ARG A 240 -6.59 14.50 -31.60
C ARG A 240 -7.65 14.29 -32.68
N ARG A 241 -8.93 14.26 -32.32
CA ARG A 241 -10.04 14.14 -33.27
C ARG A 241 -10.93 15.35 -33.16
N GLY A 242 -11.09 16.07 -34.27
CA GLY A 242 -11.96 17.24 -34.34
C GLY A 242 -12.58 17.39 -35.73
N GLN A 243 -13.14 18.57 -36.00
CA GLN A 243 -13.78 18.87 -37.30
C GLN A 243 -12.82 18.78 -38.50
N GLN A 244 -11.52 18.97 -38.26
CA GLN A 244 -10.47 18.86 -39.29
C GLN A 244 -10.01 17.42 -39.54
N GLY A 245 -10.64 16.44 -38.89
CA GLY A 245 -10.27 15.03 -38.96
C GLY A 245 -9.39 14.59 -37.79
N GLU A 246 -8.77 13.42 -37.95
CA GLU A 246 -7.86 12.83 -36.97
C GLU A 246 -6.41 13.27 -37.23
N ARG A 247 -5.75 13.77 -36.18
CA ARG A 247 -4.33 14.12 -36.17
C ARG A 247 -3.61 13.24 -35.16
N ILE A 248 -2.51 12.63 -35.57
CA ILE A 248 -1.71 11.73 -34.73
C ILE A 248 -0.32 12.33 -34.57
N SER A 249 0.10 12.53 -33.32
CA SER A 249 1.46 12.92 -32.96
C SER A 249 2.12 11.78 -32.22
N ARG A 250 3.42 11.56 -32.46
CA ARG A 250 4.21 10.54 -31.78
C ARG A 250 5.42 11.16 -31.12
N GLY A 251 5.86 10.56 -30.03
CA GLY A 251 7.06 10.98 -29.35
C GLY A 251 7.69 9.86 -28.55
N LYS A 252 8.82 10.18 -27.93
CA LYS A 252 9.54 9.33 -26.98
C LYS A 252 9.56 10.00 -25.62
N TYR A 253 9.59 9.20 -24.57
CA TYR A 253 9.65 9.68 -23.19
C TYR A 253 10.73 8.97 -22.38
N VAL A 254 11.18 9.64 -21.33
CA VAL A 254 11.87 9.06 -20.17
C VAL A 254 11.21 9.62 -18.91
N VAL A 255 10.83 8.73 -18.01
CA VAL A 255 10.27 9.08 -16.71
C VAL A 255 11.13 8.53 -15.59
N VAL A 256 11.28 9.31 -14.53
CA VAL A 256 11.87 8.88 -13.25
C VAL A 256 10.77 8.93 -12.21
N MET A 257 10.58 7.85 -11.47
CA MET A 257 9.50 7.67 -10.51
C MET A 257 10.08 7.35 -9.13
N ARG A 258 9.38 7.78 -8.08
CA ARG A 258 9.73 7.47 -6.70
C ARG A 258 8.52 6.93 -5.95
N PHE A 259 8.76 5.88 -5.19
CA PHE A 259 7.79 5.33 -4.26
C PHE A 259 7.87 6.06 -2.91
N THR A 260 6.72 6.54 -2.44
CA THR A 260 6.54 7.13 -1.12
C THR A 260 5.52 6.30 -0.35
N GLU A 261 5.90 5.80 0.81
CA GLU A 261 5.04 4.98 1.67
C GLU A 261 3.76 5.76 2.05
N GLY A 262 2.59 5.12 1.88
CA GLY A 262 1.28 5.77 2.07
C GLY A 262 0.87 6.75 0.97
N GLN A 263 1.62 6.83 -0.14
CA GLN A 263 1.22 7.59 -1.34
C GLN A 263 1.35 6.75 -2.63
N GLY A 264 2.29 5.80 -2.65
CA GLY A 264 2.65 5.01 -3.81
C GLY A 264 3.68 5.68 -4.71
N TRP A 265 3.70 5.26 -5.97
CA TRP A 265 4.57 5.81 -7.00
C TRP A 265 4.09 7.17 -7.49
N SER A 266 5.04 8.02 -7.91
CA SER A 266 4.75 9.29 -8.59
C SER A 266 5.91 9.68 -9.50
N TYR A 267 5.62 10.41 -10.58
CA TYR A 267 6.64 11.00 -11.44
C TYR A 267 7.43 12.07 -10.68
N GLN A 268 8.75 11.94 -10.71
CA GLN A 268 9.73 12.92 -10.22
C GLN A 268 10.26 13.75 -11.38
N VAL A 269 10.53 13.08 -12.51
CA VAL A 269 10.91 13.69 -13.78
C VAL A 269 10.09 13.02 -14.87
N ASP A 270 9.52 13.82 -15.74
CA ASP A 270 8.88 13.39 -16.97
C ASP A 270 9.45 14.24 -18.10
N ALA A 271 10.23 13.61 -18.97
CA ALA A 271 10.86 14.26 -20.10
C ALA A 271 10.46 13.58 -21.39
N PHE A 272 10.04 14.36 -22.38
CA PHE A 272 9.60 13.86 -23.66
C PHE A 272 10.07 14.73 -24.82
N SER A 273 10.04 14.16 -26.02
CA SER A 273 10.30 14.88 -27.27
C SER A 273 9.47 14.27 -28.39
N LEU A 274 9.01 15.09 -29.34
CA LEU A 274 8.32 14.60 -30.52
C LEU A 274 9.27 13.84 -31.46
N ILE A 275 8.73 12.84 -32.15
CA ILE A 275 9.42 12.17 -33.26
C ILE A 275 9.01 12.88 -34.56
N PRO A 276 9.98 13.25 -35.42
CA PRO A 276 9.71 13.85 -36.73
C PRO A 276 8.80 13.02 -37.64
#